data_AF-A0A8H6XNH4-F1
#
_entry.id   AF-A0A8H6XNH4-F1
#
_cell.length_a   1.000
_cell.length_b   1.000
_cell.length_c   1.000
_cell.angle_alpha   90.00
_cell.angle_beta   90.00
_cell.angle_gamma   90.00
#
_symmetry.space_group_name_H-M   'P 1'
#
loop_
_entity.id
_entity.type
_entity.pdbx_description
1 polymer ?
#
loop_
_entity_poly.entity_id
_entity_poly.type
_entity_poly.pdbx_seq_one_letter_code
_entity_poly.pdbx_strand_id
1 'polypeptide(L)'
;MIVRVATVEGNPFFFSPHSMHSWPLLVPFFNIGLVRGLGVILPLRSEPGNNCNAWTGVSTVITAHPNTPFYIVINPDINPQSGDSLPDANYRACIPTLRPSANPNTIVMGYVDTVTASTVIPYMDAYAAWDTSYRPDGIMLDHVSATSSLLDTYKNYTSHVKSAGFTFTALDPAAAADASYFPLVDLINTYEFLYSSFDATSLSDSASTPLSKQSVVLTNAPANDSYSTVISGLASLGVGAVFVTDKGDTDSALPSQLIAFVSEIAKLAPDSSSSFGSPSATVSSPSPTASLALPGSSSTDRSTPRTPHKTKSHISAIIGGVIGAVLFLIGVLLIYVRLRPRKNSSESPDLNSELAVDLDPRLAIATPFEAHAQSPTEQHPTGYSPSISVSGKGRPAVAPSSNPREDPRVPMAQRESFAIPAFPPPSYSDVDTGATGSGSLR
;
A
#
# COMPACT_ATOMS: atom_id res chain seq x y z
N MET A 1 -10.05 61.23 -73.56
CA MET A 1 -8.77 61.99 -73.52
C MET A 1 -8.94 63.07 -72.45
N ILE A 2 -7.91 63.37 -71.64
CA ILE A 2 -7.98 64.14 -70.36
C ILE A 2 -8.60 63.29 -69.22
N VAL A 3 -8.07 63.16 -67.99
CA VAL A 3 -6.73 63.46 -67.40
C VAL A 3 -6.40 62.47 -66.25
N ARG A 4 -5.13 62.49 -65.79
CA ARG A 4 -4.44 61.79 -64.67
C ARG A 4 -5.19 61.90 -63.29
N VAL A 5 -4.83 61.22 -62.17
CA VAL A 5 -3.57 61.27 -61.38
C VAL A 5 -3.51 60.17 -60.29
N ALA A 6 -2.36 59.44 -60.21
CA ALA A 6 -1.61 58.89 -59.05
C ALA A 6 -2.32 58.13 -57.88
N THR A 7 -1.67 57.48 -56.90
CA THR A 7 -0.22 57.28 -56.56
C THR A 7 -0.01 55.90 -55.90
N VAL A 8 1.24 55.45 -55.76
CA VAL A 8 1.66 54.22 -55.05
C VAL A 8 2.10 54.53 -53.60
N GLU A 9 1.58 53.77 -52.63
CA GLU A 9 2.08 53.50 -51.26
C GLU A 9 1.17 52.43 -50.61
N GLY A 10 1.54 51.65 -49.57
CA GLY A 10 2.85 51.42 -48.95
C GLY A 10 2.75 50.62 -47.63
N ASN A 11 3.49 49.49 -47.50
CA ASN A 11 3.66 48.65 -46.28
C ASN A 11 2.40 47.94 -45.70
N PRO A 12 2.56 46.96 -44.77
CA PRO A 12 3.68 46.03 -44.54
C PRO A 12 3.25 44.53 -44.46
N PHE A 13 4.23 43.62 -44.41
CA PHE A 13 4.01 42.19 -44.18
C PHE A 13 3.38 41.88 -42.81
N PHE A 14 2.25 41.16 -42.81
CA PHE A 14 1.76 40.42 -41.64
C PHE A 14 2.14 38.94 -41.77
N PHE A 15 2.96 38.41 -40.85
CA PHE A 15 3.20 36.98 -40.72
C PHE A 15 2.08 36.34 -39.89
N SER A 16 1.46 35.28 -40.42
CA SER A 16 0.42 34.50 -39.73
C SER A 16 1.05 33.33 -38.96
N PRO A 17 0.79 33.15 -37.64
CA PRO A 17 1.43 32.12 -36.83
C PRO A 17 0.54 30.86 -36.70
N HIS A 18 0.43 30.06 -37.76
CA HIS A 18 -0.25 28.76 -37.71
C HIS A 18 0.53 27.64 -38.42
N SER A 19 1.57 27.11 -37.75
CA SER A 19 1.89 25.67 -37.74
C SER A 19 2.99 25.37 -36.71
N MET A 20 2.63 25.24 -35.44
CA MET A 20 3.49 24.57 -34.47
C MET A 20 3.18 23.07 -34.53
N HIS A 21 4.08 22.31 -35.17
CA HIS A 21 4.06 20.85 -35.08
C HIS A 21 4.19 20.44 -33.61
N SER A 22 3.19 19.71 -33.12
CA SER A 22 3.21 19.07 -31.82
C SER A 22 4.28 17.99 -31.79
N TRP A 23 5.44 18.30 -31.21
CA TRP A 23 6.42 17.28 -30.84
C TRP A 23 5.76 16.35 -29.81
N PRO A 24 5.83 15.02 -29.97
CA PRO A 24 5.38 14.12 -28.93
C PRO A 24 6.28 14.35 -27.71
N LEU A 25 5.68 14.76 -26.60
CA LEU A 25 6.35 14.76 -25.31
C LEU A 25 6.78 13.32 -25.03
N LEU A 26 8.09 13.07 -25.12
CA LEU A 26 8.73 11.90 -24.56
C LEU A 26 8.54 11.96 -23.05
N VAL A 27 7.41 11.44 -22.58
CA VAL A 27 7.24 11.07 -21.17
C VAL A 27 8.38 10.09 -20.90
N PRO A 28 9.31 10.40 -19.98
CA PRO A 28 10.33 9.45 -19.62
C PRO A 28 9.62 8.26 -18.97
N PHE A 29 9.56 7.14 -19.71
CA PHE A 29 9.32 5.85 -19.11
C PHE A 29 10.49 5.57 -18.18
N PHE A 30 10.40 6.06 -16.94
CA PHE A 30 11.18 5.55 -15.85
C PHE A 30 10.82 4.07 -15.75
N ASN A 31 11.67 3.24 -16.36
CA ASN A 31 11.86 1.88 -15.90
C ASN A 31 12.37 2.01 -14.47
N ILE A 32 11.42 2.08 -13.53
CA ILE A 32 11.67 1.72 -12.14
C ILE A 32 12.01 0.23 -12.21
N GLY A 33 13.28 -0.06 -12.47
CA GLY A 33 13.80 -1.41 -12.38
C GLY A 33 13.56 -1.85 -10.96
N LEU A 34 12.53 -2.68 -10.77
CA LEU A 34 11.95 -2.96 -9.46
C LEU A 34 13.03 -3.55 -8.55
N VAL A 35 13.63 -2.68 -7.75
CA VAL A 35 14.59 -3.06 -6.73
C VAL A 35 13.79 -3.84 -5.70
N ARG A 36 13.93 -5.18 -5.73
CA ARG A 36 13.17 -6.10 -4.87
C ARG A 36 13.68 -6.05 -3.43
N GLY A 37 13.41 -4.94 -2.76
CA GLY A 37 13.51 -4.79 -1.31
C GLY A 37 12.13 -4.99 -0.66
N LEU A 38 12.15 -5.31 0.63
CA LEU A 38 10.95 -5.34 1.47
C LEU A 38 10.31 -3.94 1.53
N GLY A 39 9.03 -3.84 1.21
CA GLY A 39 8.26 -2.61 1.33
C GLY A 39 7.65 -2.40 2.72
N VAL A 40 7.11 -1.20 2.93
CA VAL A 40 6.23 -0.88 4.06
C VAL A 40 4.79 -0.99 3.59
N ILE A 41 3.95 -1.80 4.26
CA ILE A 41 2.50 -1.62 4.21
C ILE A 41 2.08 -0.83 5.46
N LEU A 42 1.15 0.11 5.30
CA LEU A 42 0.73 1.02 6.37
C LEU A 42 -0.80 1.17 6.37
N PRO A 43 -1.53 0.49 7.28
CA PRO A 43 -2.92 0.75 7.61
C PRO A 43 -3.07 2.13 8.28
N LEU A 44 -3.22 3.17 7.47
CA LEU A 44 -3.33 4.57 7.92
C LEU A 44 -4.79 4.91 8.28
N ARG A 45 -5.22 4.37 9.42
CA ARG A 45 -6.58 4.54 9.98
C ARG A 45 -6.75 5.79 10.84
N SER A 46 -5.68 6.53 11.14
CA SER A 46 -5.77 7.82 11.83
C SER A 46 -6.30 8.91 10.91
N GLU A 47 -7.20 9.75 11.40
CA GLU A 47 -7.54 11.00 10.73
C GLU A 47 -6.27 11.85 10.51
N PRO A 48 -6.12 12.53 9.36
CA PRO A 48 -4.96 13.38 9.07
C PRO A 48 -4.83 14.58 10.01
N GLY A 49 -5.94 15.01 10.63
CA GLY A 49 -6.03 16.23 11.41
C GLY A 49 -5.83 17.50 10.58
N ASN A 50 -5.92 18.66 11.24
CA ASN A 50 -5.82 19.95 10.57
C ASN A 50 -4.41 20.16 10.01
N ASN A 51 -4.33 20.51 8.72
CA ASN A 51 -3.06 20.67 7.98
C ASN A 51 -2.17 19.41 8.03
N CYS A 52 -2.77 18.22 8.05
CA CYS A 52 -2.06 16.93 8.00
C CYS A 52 -1.16 16.66 9.22
N ASN A 53 -1.39 17.34 10.34
CA ASN A 53 -0.50 17.32 11.50
C ASN A 53 -0.31 15.90 12.07
N ALA A 54 -1.36 15.07 12.09
CA ALA A 54 -1.27 13.68 12.55
C ALA A 54 -0.45 12.79 11.58
N TRP A 55 -0.42 13.13 10.29
CA TRP A 55 0.33 12.39 9.26
C TRP A 55 1.74 12.93 8.99
N THR A 56 2.21 13.90 9.77
CA THR A 56 3.57 14.47 9.67
C THR A 56 4.65 13.39 9.76
N GLY A 57 4.49 12.42 10.68
CA GLY A 57 5.42 11.30 10.83
C GLY A 57 5.51 10.42 9.57
N VAL A 58 4.35 10.13 8.96
CA VAL A 58 4.25 9.37 7.71
C VAL A 58 4.95 10.08 6.55
N SER A 59 4.66 11.37 6.36
CA SER A 59 5.28 12.17 5.30
C SER A 59 6.80 12.30 5.49
N THR A 60 7.26 12.39 6.75
CA THR A 60 8.69 12.46 7.10
C THR A 60 9.43 11.19 6.69
N VAL A 61 8.91 9.99 7.04
CA VAL A 61 9.60 8.72 6.74
C VAL A 61 9.59 8.40 5.24
N ILE A 62 8.52 8.73 4.52
CA ILE A 62 8.44 8.56 3.07
C ILE A 62 9.53 9.40 2.38
N THR A 63 9.63 10.68 2.74
CA THR A 63 10.60 11.63 2.18
C THR A 63 12.05 11.23 2.50
N ALA A 64 12.29 10.69 3.70
CA ALA A 64 13.61 10.25 4.15
C ALA A 64 14.11 8.97 3.46
N HIS A 65 13.21 8.15 2.92
CA HIS A 65 13.51 6.83 2.39
C HIS A 65 12.95 6.61 0.96
N PRO A 66 13.39 7.40 -0.05
CA PRO A 66 12.84 7.39 -1.41
C PRO A 66 13.08 6.08 -2.19
N ASN A 67 13.94 5.18 -1.70
CA ASN A 67 14.17 3.86 -2.29
C ASN A 67 13.29 2.76 -1.66
N THR A 68 12.59 3.05 -0.56
CA THR A 68 11.69 2.11 0.12
C THR A 68 10.29 2.23 -0.48
N PRO A 69 9.65 1.14 -0.96
CA PRO A 69 8.25 1.16 -1.38
C PRO A 69 7.30 1.33 -0.19
N PHE A 70 6.25 2.15 -0.34
CA PHE A 70 5.19 2.31 0.66
C PHE A 70 3.80 2.02 0.06
N TYR A 71 3.05 1.13 0.69
CA TYR A 71 1.69 0.76 0.35
C TYR A 71 0.76 1.27 1.46
N ILE A 72 0.13 2.43 1.25
CA ILE A 72 -0.60 3.15 2.29
C ILE A 72 -2.10 2.92 2.12
N VAL A 73 -2.76 2.27 3.07
CA VAL A 73 -4.21 2.06 3.06
C VAL A 73 -4.87 3.16 3.87
N ILE A 74 -5.71 3.99 3.26
CA ILE A 74 -6.48 5.03 3.96
C ILE A 74 -7.92 4.57 4.20
N ASN A 75 -8.48 4.90 5.38
CA ASN A 75 -9.89 4.70 5.68
C ASN A 75 -10.54 6.02 6.17
N PRO A 76 -11.17 6.80 5.29
CA PRO A 76 -11.85 8.05 5.64
C PRO A 76 -13.25 7.87 6.24
N ASP A 77 -13.72 6.64 6.45
CA ASP A 77 -15.09 6.32 6.89
C ASP A 77 -16.19 6.93 5.98
N ILE A 78 -16.01 6.83 4.66
CA ILE A 78 -17.05 7.21 3.70
C ILE A 78 -18.24 6.25 3.77
N ASN A 79 -19.43 6.76 3.43
CA ASN A 79 -20.66 5.97 3.34
C ASN A 79 -21.41 6.32 2.04
N PRO A 80 -21.11 5.62 0.92
CA PRO A 80 -21.79 5.84 -0.35
C PRO A 80 -23.32 5.64 -0.27
N GLN A 81 -23.80 4.82 0.67
CA GLN A 81 -25.23 4.49 0.83
C GLN A 81 -26.02 5.61 1.55
N SER A 82 -25.39 6.42 2.40
CA SER A 82 -25.99 7.65 2.95
C SER A 82 -25.90 8.85 2.01
N GLY A 83 -25.09 8.75 0.96
CA GLY A 83 -24.72 9.86 0.06
C GLY A 83 -23.37 10.50 0.38
N ASP A 84 -22.75 10.12 1.52
CA ASP A 84 -21.45 10.60 1.99
C ASP A 84 -20.29 9.90 1.25
N SER A 85 -20.27 10.10 -0.07
CA SER A 85 -19.31 9.49 -1.02
C SER A 85 -17.94 10.17 -1.08
N LEU A 86 -17.80 11.34 -0.45
CA LEU A 86 -16.56 12.13 -0.43
C LEU A 86 -15.95 12.17 0.98
N PRO A 87 -14.62 12.12 1.10
CA PRO A 87 -13.96 12.23 2.39
C PRO A 87 -13.94 13.71 2.83
N ASP A 88 -13.63 13.98 4.09
CA ASP A 88 -13.61 15.34 4.62
C ASP A 88 -12.54 16.26 3.98
N ALA A 89 -12.56 17.54 4.34
CA ALA A 89 -11.63 18.52 3.80
C ALA A 89 -10.15 18.28 4.16
N ASN A 90 -9.87 17.66 5.32
CA ASN A 90 -8.51 17.32 5.74
C ASN A 90 -7.98 16.13 4.91
N TYR A 91 -8.76 15.07 4.74
CA TYR A 91 -8.39 13.95 3.84
C TYR A 91 -8.12 14.44 2.41
N ARG A 92 -9.00 15.27 1.85
CA ARG A 92 -8.79 15.85 0.50
C ARG A 92 -7.52 16.70 0.39
N ALA A 93 -7.11 17.37 1.47
CA ALA A 93 -5.89 18.16 1.51
C ALA A 93 -4.61 17.31 1.71
N CYS A 94 -4.71 16.20 2.44
CA CYS A 94 -3.55 15.44 2.92
C CYS A 94 -3.21 14.21 2.07
N ILE A 95 -4.17 13.57 1.42
CA ILE A 95 -3.89 12.47 0.49
C ILE A 95 -2.90 12.89 -0.62
N PRO A 96 -3.02 14.07 -1.26
CA PRO A 96 -2.05 14.53 -2.27
C PRO A 96 -0.60 14.58 -1.78
N THR A 97 -0.35 14.80 -0.48
CA THR A 97 1.01 14.85 0.08
C THR A 97 1.63 13.47 0.30
N LEU A 98 0.84 12.40 0.19
CA LEU A 98 1.29 11.01 0.30
C LEU A 98 1.41 10.30 -1.06
N ARG A 99 0.77 10.82 -2.12
CA ARG A 99 0.62 10.14 -3.42
C ARG A 99 1.89 10.14 -4.31
N PRO A 100 1.96 9.28 -5.35
CA PRO A 100 3.05 9.19 -6.32
C PRO A 100 3.52 10.53 -6.92
N SER A 101 2.60 11.47 -7.08
CA SER A 101 2.87 12.83 -7.60
C SER A 101 3.74 13.68 -6.68
N ALA A 102 3.74 13.40 -5.38
CA ALA A 102 4.59 14.03 -4.38
C ALA A 102 5.76 13.10 -3.97
N ASN A 103 5.51 11.79 -3.89
CA ASN A 103 6.47 10.78 -3.43
C ASN A 103 6.46 9.57 -4.40
N PRO A 104 7.37 9.49 -5.39
CA PRO A 104 7.32 8.46 -6.43
C PRO A 104 7.44 6.99 -5.96
N ASN A 105 7.73 6.77 -4.67
CA ASN A 105 7.90 5.47 -4.02
C ASN A 105 6.64 5.02 -3.24
N THR A 106 5.52 5.72 -3.33
CA THR A 106 4.27 5.37 -2.64
C THR A 106 3.21 4.83 -3.59
N ILE A 107 2.24 4.12 -3.02
CA ILE A 107 0.94 3.78 -3.60
C ILE A 107 -0.10 4.04 -2.50
N VAL A 108 -1.09 4.91 -2.75
CA VAL A 108 -2.19 5.12 -1.80
C VAL A 108 -3.40 4.29 -2.23
N MET A 109 -4.01 3.56 -1.30
CA MET A 109 -5.15 2.67 -1.53
C MET A 109 -6.35 3.07 -0.69
N GLY A 110 -7.54 3.05 -1.29
CA GLY A 110 -8.80 3.13 -0.54
C GLY A 110 -9.11 1.80 0.16
N TYR A 111 -9.52 1.87 1.42
CA TYR A 111 -10.03 0.72 2.18
C TYR A 111 -11.46 0.36 1.78
N VAL A 112 -11.74 -0.93 1.53
CA VAL A 112 -13.08 -1.47 1.26
C VAL A 112 -13.29 -2.77 2.02
N ASP A 113 -14.19 -2.77 3.02
CA ASP A 113 -14.64 -3.96 3.72
C ASP A 113 -15.48 -4.87 2.80
N THR A 114 -15.19 -6.18 2.80
CA THR A 114 -15.92 -7.17 1.99
C THR A 114 -16.94 -8.04 2.74
N VAL A 115 -17.14 -7.79 4.05
CA VAL A 115 -18.19 -8.47 4.86
C VAL A 115 -19.59 -8.31 4.25
N THR A 116 -19.93 -7.13 3.74
CA THR A 116 -21.24 -6.87 3.11
C THR A 116 -21.12 -6.80 1.59
N ALA A 117 -21.31 -7.92 0.90
CA ALA A 117 -21.10 -8.03 -0.55
C ALA A 117 -21.78 -6.93 -1.41
N SER A 118 -22.96 -6.45 -1.00
CA SER A 118 -23.70 -5.39 -1.71
C SER A 118 -23.12 -3.97 -1.56
N THR A 119 -22.19 -3.73 -0.63
CA THR A 119 -21.54 -2.41 -0.45
C THR A 119 -20.21 -2.32 -1.19
N VAL A 120 -19.52 -3.44 -1.44
CA VAL A 120 -18.15 -3.50 -1.99
C VAL A 120 -17.97 -2.67 -3.26
N ILE A 121 -18.79 -2.90 -4.28
CA ILE A 121 -18.74 -2.15 -5.55
C ILE A 121 -19.07 -0.66 -5.36
N PRO A 122 -20.19 -0.27 -4.69
CA PRO A 122 -20.46 1.12 -4.35
C PRO A 122 -19.32 1.88 -3.65
N TYR A 123 -18.54 1.22 -2.78
CA TYR A 123 -17.36 1.84 -2.15
C TYR A 123 -16.24 2.07 -3.17
N MET A 124 -15.94 1.10 -4.03
CA MET A 124 -14.97 1.28 -5.13
C MET A 124 -15.38 2.41 -6.08
N ASP A 125 -16.65 2.48 -6.45
CA ASP A 125 -17.21 3.49 -7.33
C ASP A 125 -17.14 4.89 -6.69
N ALA A 126 -17.39 4.99 -5.38
CA ALA A 126 -17.21 6.24 -4.65
C ALA A 126 -15.75 6.73 -4.70
N TYR A 127 -14.77 5.88 -4.38
CA TYR A 127 -13.35 6.23 -4.55
C TYR A 127 -13.02 6.59 -6.00
N ALA A 128 -13.57 5.87 -6.99
CA ALA A 128 -13.30 6.12 -8.41
C ALA A 128 -13.82 7.50 -8.87
N ALA A 129 -14.94 7.95 -8.30
CA ALA A 129 -15.57 9.24 -8.54
C ALA A 129 -14.88 10.43 -7.86
N TRP A 130 -13.90 10.20 -6.97
CA TRP A 130 -13.13 11.30 -6.37
C TRP A 130 -12.30 12.07 -7.40
N ASP A 131 -12.07 13.34 -7.12
CA ASP A 131 -11.20 14.20 -7.94
C ASP A 131 -9.79 13.61 -8.04
N THR A 132 -9.23 13.66 -9.25
CA THR A 132 -7.94 13.09 -9.60
C THR A 132 -6.76 13.58 -8.76
N SER A 133 -6.87 14.71 -8.06
CA SER A 133 -5.84 15.23 -7.15
C SER A 133 -5.68 14.40 -5.86
N TYR A 134 -6.79 13.96 -5.25
CA TYR A 134 -6.80 13.22 -3.97
C TYR A 134 -7.38 11.79 -4.07
N ARG A 135 -7.80 11.33 -5.25
CA ARG A 135 -8.20 9.94 -5.48
C ARG A 135 -7.07 8.95 -5.21
N PRO A 136 -7.30 7.82 -4.51
CA PRO A 136 -6.32 6.75 -4.36
C PRO A 136 -5.86 6.15 -5.69
N ASP A 137 -4.65 5.59 -5.70
CA ASP A 137 -4.02 4.90 -6.84
C ASP A 137 -4.44 3.42 -6.91
N GLY A 138 -4.96 2.87 -5.81
CA GLY A 138 -5.44 1.49 -5.69
C GLY A 138 -6.59 1.29 -4.72
N ILE A 139 -6.98 0.03 -4.54
CA ILE A 139 -7.96 -0.42 -3.54
C ILE A 139 -7.37 -1.60 -2.75
N MET A 140 -7.54 -1.57 -1.44
CA MET A 140 -7.37 -2.71 -0.53
C MET A 140 -8.75 -3.27 -0.19
N LEU A 141 -8.97 -4.56 -0.43
CA LEU A 141 -10.16 -5.28 0.00
C LEU A 141 -9.87 -5.99 1.31
N ASP A 142 -10.65 -5.73 2.35
CA ASP A 142 -10.45 -6.28 3.70
C ASP A 142 -11.51 -7.35 4.08
N HIS A 143 -11.23 -8.11 5.14
CA HIS A 143 -11.99 -9.28 5.61
C HIS A 143 -12.15 -10.37 4.53
N VAL A 144 -11.10 -10.56 3.73
CA VAL A 144 -11.13 -11.44 2.56
C VAL A 144 -11.14 -12.91 2.98
N SER A 145 -12.26 -13.59 2.80
CA SER A 145 -12.26 -15.06 2.87
C SER A 145 -11.62 -15.63 1.59
N ALA A 146 -10.29 -15.84 1.65
CA ALA A 146 -9.46 -16.32 0.53
C ALA A 146 -9.60 -17.83 0.25
N THR A 147 -10.85 -18.32 0.22
CA THR A 147 -11.22 -19.72 0.01
C THR A 147 -11.69 -19.96 -1.43
N SER A 148 -11.45 -21.15 -1.98
CA SER A 148 -11.83 -21.47 -3.37
C SER A 148 -13.32 -21.26 -3.68
N SER A 149 -14.21 -21.37 -2.68
CA SER A 149 -15.65 -21.08 -2.79
C SER A 149 -16.00 -19.62 -3.08
N LEU A 150 -15.10 -18.67 -2.83
CA LEU A 150 -15.33 -17.24 -3.06
C LEU A 150 -14.41 -16.64 -4.13
N LEU A 151 -13.61 -17.48 -4.81
CA LEU A 151 -12.65 -17.05 -5.82
C LEU A 151 -13.30 -16.21 -6.93
N ASP A 152 -14.44 -16.64 -7.47
CA ASP A 152 -15.14 -15.88 -8.54
C ASP A 152 -15.71 -14.54 -8.03
N THR A 153 -16.10 -14.45 -6.76
CA THR A 153 -16.53 -13.20 -6.12
C THR A 153 -15.37 -12.20 -6.06
N TYR A 154 -14.20 -12.61 -5.56
CA TYR A 154 -13.03 -11.72 -5.48
C TYR A 154 -12.42 -11.45 -6.86
N LYS A 155 -12.52 -12.37 -7.82
CA LYS A 155 -12.17 -12.14 -9.22
C LYS A 155 -13.07 -11.08 -9.86
N ASN A 156 -14.37 -11.06 -9.54
CA ASN A 156 -15.27 -9.99 -9.97
C ASN A 156 -14.86 -8.64 -9.34
N TYR A 157 -14.63 -8.60 -8.03
CA TYR A 157 -14.19 -7.39 -7.32
C TYR A 157 -12.87 -6.83 -7.85
N THR A 158 -11.84 -7.66 -8.02
CA THR A 158 -10.53 -7.24 -8.56
C THR A 158 -10.61 -6.80 -10.02
N SER A 159 -11.47 -7.44 -10.83
CA SER A 159 -11.79 -6.97 -12.19
C SER A 159 -12.47 -5.61 -12.17
N HIS A 160 -13.40 -5.37 -11.23
CA HIS A 160 -14.07 -4.08 -11.05
C HIS A 160 -13.06 -2.98 -10.71
N VAL A 161 -12.17 -3.22 -9.74
CA VAL A 161 -11.08 -2.29 -9.36
C VAL A 161 -10.26 -1.87 -10.58
N LYS A 162 -9.81 -2.81 -11.42
CA LYS A 162 -9.05 -2.45 -12.64
C LYS A 162 -9.93 -1.71 -13.66
N SER A 163 -11.21 -2.05 -13.80
CA SER A 163 -12.14 -1.38 -14.72
C SER A 163 -12.47 0.07 -14.31
N ALA A 164 -12.50 0.35 -13.00
CA ALA A 164 -12.67 1.68 -12.42
C ALA A 164 -11.42 2.58 -12.57
N GLY A 165 -10.34 2.07 -13.17
CA GLY A 165 -9.12 2.83 -13.47
C GLY A 165 -8.07 2.85 -12.36
N PHE A 166 -8.23 2.05 -11.30
CA PHE A 166 -7.20 1.89 -10.27
C PHE A 166 -6.03 1.05 -10.79
N THR A 167 -4.81 1.48 -10.48
CA THR A 167 -3.59 0.80 -10.96
C THR A 167 -3.19 -0.36 -10.06
N PHE A 168 -3.41 -0.24 -8.75
CA PHE A 168 -2.99 -1.22 -7.75
C PHE A 168 -4.20 -1.89 -7.07
N THR A 169 -4.06 -3.15 -6.70
CA THR A 169 -5.10 -3.90 -5.99
C THR A 169 -4.46 -4.80 -4.95
N ALA A 170 -4.97 -4.77 -3.73
CA ALA A 170 -4.52 -5.63 -2.64
C ALA A 170 -5.71 -6.33 -1.96
N LEU A 171 -5.43 -7.49 -1.35
CA LEU A 171 -6.39 -8.24 -0.54
C LEU A 171 -5.84 -8.40 0.88
N ASP A 172 -6.73 -8.32 1.86
CA ASP A 172 -6.44 -8.61 3.25
C ASP A 172 -7.31 -9.76 3.77
N PRO A 173 -6.81 -11.01 3.68
CA PRO A 173 -7.42 -12.16 4.33
C PRO A 173 -6.95 -12.38 5.78
N ALA A 174 -6.02 -11.56 6.31
CA ALA A 174 -5.32 -11.76 7.58
C ALA A 174 -4.62 -13.12 7.78
N ALA A 175 -4.61 -14.00 6.76
CA ALA A 175 -4.28 -15.41 6.86
C ALA A 175 -3.83 -16.01 5.52
N ALA A 176 -3.35 -17.26 5.54
CA ALA A 176 -2.92 -17.97 4.34
C ALA A 176 -4.04 -18.06 3.28
N ALA A 177 -3.74 -17.60 2.07
CA ALA A 177 -4.67 -17.55 0.95
C ALA A 177 -4.46 -18.72 -0.03
N ASP A 178 -5.55 -19.16 -0.68
CA ASP A 178 -5.43 -20.12 -1.79
C ASP A 178 -4.60 -19.51 -2.95
N ALA A 179 -3.74 -20.33 -3.55
CA ALA A 179 -2.82 -19.93 -4.61
C ALA A 179 -3.51 -19.28 -5.83
N SER A 180 -4.79 -19.57 -6.06
CA SER A 180 -5.61 -18.95 -7.11
C SER A 180 -5.91 -17.47 -6.92
N TYR A 181 -5.70 -16.91 -5.72
CA TYR A 181 -5.87 -15.48 -5.43
C TYR A 181 -4.65 -14.64 -5.85
N PHE A 182 -3.44 -15.19 -5.81
CA PHE A 182 -2.20 -14.47 -6.13
C PHE A 182 -2.12 -13.88 -7.55
N PRO A 183 -2.73 -14.48 -8.58
CA PRO A 183 -2.86 -13.85 -9.91
C PRO A 183 -3.83 -12.67 -9.99
N LEU A 184 -4.74 -12.49 -9.02
CA LEU A 184 -5.80 -11.47 -9.08
C LEU A 184 -5.34 -10.07 -8.65
N VAL A 185 -4.31 -10.00 -7.81
CA VAL A 185 -3.90 -8.78 -7.10
C VAL A 185 -2.40 -8.53 -7.16
N ASP A 186 -1.98 -7.34 -6.77
CA ASP A 186 -0.58 -6.92 -6.76
C ASP A 186 0.11 -7.28 -5.43
N LEU A 187 -0.63 -7.21 -4.31
CA LEU A 187 -0.20 -7.57 -2.95
C LEU A 187 -1.32 -8.34 -2.21
N ILE A 188 -0.98 -9.23 -1.28
CA ILE A 188 -1.95 -9.96 -0.43
C ILE A 188 -1.40 -10.14 0.99
N ASN A 189 -2.17 -9.76 2.01
CA ASN A 189 -1.76 -9.85 3.40
C ASN A 189 -1.99 -11.26 3.97
N THR A 190 -0.97 -12.10 3.95
CA THR A 190 -1.10 -13.53 4.27
C THR A 190 -0.87 -13.85 5.75
N TYR A 191 -0.59 -12.85 6.57
CA TYR A 191 -0.45 -12.98 8.02
C TYR A 191 -0.77 -11.65 8.69
N GLU A 192 -1.79 -11.62 9.54
CA GLU A 192 -2.04 -10.51 10.46
C GLU A 192 -2.32 -11.03 11.87
N PHE A 193 -1.37 -10.81 12.78
CA PHE A 193 -1.51 -11.23 14.18
C PHE A 193 -0.47 -10.57 15.10
N LEU A 194 -0.46 -10.99 16.36
CA LEU A 194 0.50 -10.56 17.37
C LEU A 194 1.95 -10.87 16.95
N TYR A 195 2.82 -9.88 17.04
CA TYR A 195 4.27 -9.99 16.80
C TYR A 195 4.93 -11.16 17.55
N SER A 196 4.52 -11.39 18.81
CA SER A 196 5.04 -12.46 19.67
C SER A 196 4.68 -13.88 19.21
N SER A 197 3.73 -14.00 18.29
CA SER A 197 3.23 -15.26 17.73
C SER A 197 3.68 -15.48 16.27
N PHE A 198 4.47 -14.56 15.71
CA PHE A 198 4.93 -14.65 14.33
C PHE A 198 5.99 -15.74 14.16
N ASP A 199 5.69 -16.69 13.28
CA ASP A 199 6.62 -17.69 12.78
C ASP A 199 6.72 -17.54 11.25
N ALA A 200 7.92 -17.27 10.75
CA ALA A 200 8.15 -17.09 9.31
C ALA A 200 7.88 -18.36 8.49
N THR A 201 7.83 -19.54 9.11
CA THR A 201 7.44 -20.80 8.46
C THR A 201 5.93 -20.90 8.16
N SER A 202 5.11 -19.98 8.70
CA SER A 202 3.70 -19.84 8.32
C SER A 202 3.50 -19.30 6.90
N LEU A 203 4.52 -18.64 6.33
CA LEU A 203 4.49 -18.12 4.97
C LEU A 203 4.85 -19.21 3.96
N SER A 204 4.10 -19.28 2.86
CA SER A 204 4.32 -20.30 1.82
C SER A 204 4.99 -19.69 0.58
N ASP A 205 6.21 -20.10 0.26
CA ASP A 205 6.87 -19.70 -1.00
C ASP A 205 6.67 -20.74 -2.09
N SER A 206 6.14 -20.32 -3.22
CA SER A 206 6.05 -21.13 -4.43
C SER A 206 5.87 -20.23 -5.65
N ALA A 207 6.02 -20.80 -6.86
CA ALA A 207 5.74 -20.08 -8.10
C ALA A 207 4.29 -19.56 -8.20
N SER A 208 3.36 -20.15 -7.43
CA SER A 208 1.94 -19.77 -7.36
C SER A 208 1.57 -18.97 -6.11
N THR A 209 2.44 -18.91 -5.10
CA THR A 209 2.30 -18.12 -3.87
C THR A 209 3.56 -17.27 -3.60
N PRO A 210 4.05 -16.48 -4.57
CA PRO A 210 5.36 -15.84 -4.45
C PRO A 210 5.41 -14.88 -3.24
N LEU A 211 6.41 -15.04 -2.38
CA LEU A 211 6.59 -14.18 -1.20
C LEU A 211 6.66 -12.68 -1.55
N SER A 212 7.17 -12.34 -2.73
CA SER A 212 7.25 -10.95 -3.20
C SER A 212 5.89 -10.28 -3.46
N LYS A 213 4.78 -11.04 -3.38
CA LYS A 213 3.40 -10.52 -3.41
C LYS A 213 2.69 -10.65 -2.06
N GLN A 214 3.36 -11.20 -1.04
CA GLN A 214 2.82 -11.33 0.31
C GLN A 214 3.15 -10.07 1.13
N SER A 215 2.23 -9.69 2.01
CA SER A 215 2.52 -8.81 3.13
C SER A 215 2.25 -9.49 4.47
N VAL A 216 2.84 -8.90 5.52
CA VAL A 216 2.72 -9.36 6.91
C VAL A 216 2.43 -8.16 7.80
N VAL A 217 1.40 -8.23 8.62
CA VAL A 217 1.06 -7.22 9.63
C VAL A 217 1.28 -7.78 11.04
N LEU A 218 2.15 -7.13 11.82
CA LEU A 218 2.51 -7.55 13.18
C LEU A 218 2.11 -6.50 14.21
N THR A 219 1.11 -6.82 15.02
CA THR A 219 0.58 -5.96 16.09
C THR A 219 1.23 -6.26 17.45
N ASN A 220 1.10 -5.34 18.41
CA ASN A 220 1.65 -5.47 19.76
C ASN A 220 3.15 -5.80 19.82
N ALA A 221 3.93 -5.31 18.84
CA ALA A 221 5.38 -5.44 18.85
C ALA A 221 6.01 -4.62 20.00
N PRO A 222 7.20 -5.01 20.49
CA PRO A 222 7.96 -4.16 21.39
C PRO A 222 8.21 -2.78 20.76
N ALA A 223 8.04 -1.71 21.55
CA ALA A 223 8.26 -0.33 21.11
C ALA A 223 9.74 0.05 20.92
N ASN A 224 10.68 -0.87 21.20
CA ASN A 224 12.11 -0.75 20.94
C ASN A 224 12.51 -1.55 19.69
N ASP A 225 13.75 -1.39 19.21
CA ASP A 225 14.26 -1.91 17.92
C ASP A 225 14.40 -3.47 17.83
N SER A 226 13.68 -4.20 18.68
CA SER A 226 13.63 -5.66 18.79
C SER A 226 13.06 -6.35 17.54
N TYR A 227 12.41 -5.60 16.64
CA TYR A 227 11.85 -6.09 15.38
C TYR A 227 12.85 -6.23 14.23
N SER A 228 14.09 -5.75 14.39
CA SER A 228 15.16 -5.84 13.37
C SER A 228 15.45 -7.28 12.89
N THR A 229 15.37 -8.28 13.76
CA THR A 229 15.53 -9.70 13.40
C THR A 229 14.39 -10.21 12.51
N VAL A 230 13.15 -9.79 12.80
CA VAL A 230 11.98 -10.18 11.99
C VAL A 230 12.01 -9.48 10.63
N ILE A 231 12.32 -8.18 10.59
CA ILE A 231 12.44 -7.41 9.33
C ILE A 231 13.53 -8.00 8.42
N SER A 232 14.71 -8.28 8.95
CA SER A 232 15.80 -8.89 8.17
C SER A 232 15.49 -10.32 7.74
N GLY A 233 14.75 -11.09 8.53
CA GLY A 233 14.22 -12.40 8.15
C GLY A 233 13.24 -12.31 6.96
N LEU A 234 12.21 -11.46 7.07
CA LEU A 234 11.21 -11.23 6.02
C LEU A 234 11.86 -10.73 4.71
N ALA A 235 12.83 -9.82 4.81
CA ALA A 235 13.58 -9.34 3.65
C ALA A 235 14.45 -10.44 3.01
N SER A 236 15.09 -11.29 3.82
CA SER A 236 15.90 -12.42 3.33
C SER A 236 15.05 -13.50 2.65
N LEU A 237 13.80 -13.64 3.06
CA LEU A 237 12.79 -14.48 2.40
C LEU A 237 12.23 -13.84 1.12
N GLY A 238 12.37 -12.53 0.95
CA GLY A 238 11.87 -11.80 -0.22
C GLY A 238 10.38 -11.46 -0.12
N VAL A 239 9.86 -11.26 1.09
CA VAL A 239 8.48 -10.80 1.34
C VAL A 239 8.25 -9.40 0.74
N GLY A 240 7.08 -9.18 0.15
CA GLY A 240 6.75 -7.95 -0.60
C GLY A 240 6.60 -6.71 0.28
N ALA A 241 5.92 -6.83 1.42
CA ALA A 241 5.77 -5.73 2.37
C ALA A 241 5.60 -6.19 3.83
N VAL A 242 5.86 -5.30 4.79
CA VAL A 242 5.56 -5.54 6.22
C VAL A 242 4.98 -4.30 6.88
N PHE A 243 4.14 -4.49 7.91
CA PHE A 243 3.82 -3.51 8.94
C PHE A 243 4.22 -4.07 10.31
N VAL A 244 4.87 -3.25 11.15
CA VAL A 244 5.13 -3.61 12.55
C VAL A 244 4.71 -2.43 13.43
N THR A 245 3.85 -2.69 14.42
CA THR A 245 3.29 -1.65 15.30
C THR A 245 3.33 -2.04 16.77
N ASP A 246 3.60 -1.07 17.64
CA ASP A 246 3.47 -1.23 19.10
C ASP A 246 2.00 -1.24 19.56
N LYS A 247 1.08 -0.89 18.65
CA LYS A 247 -0.34 -0.78 18.94
C LYS A 247 -1.07 -2.13 18.83
N GLY A 248 -2.22 -2.21 19.48
CA GLY A 248 -3.17 -3.29 19.27
C GLY A 248 -3.91 -3.14 17.94
N ASP A 249 -4.50 -4.22 17.47
CA ASP A 249 -5.23 -4.27 16.20
C ASP A 249 -6.40 -3.25 16.10
N THR A 250 -7.06 -2.92 17.21
CA THR A 250 -8.17 -1.94 17.20
C THR A 250 -7.72 -0.47 17.31
N ASP A 251 -6.43 -0.18 17.39
CA ASP A 251 -5.91 1.16 17.59
C ASP A 251 -5.60 1.86 16.24
N SER A 252 -6.10 3.08 16.08
CA SER A 252 -5.88 3.89 14.87
C SER A 252 -4.64 4.79 14.96
N ALA A 253 -4.00 4.90 16.12
CA ALA A 253 -2.80 5.71 16.30
C ALA A 253 -1.61 5.19 15.49
N LEU A 254 -0.75 6.10 15.05
CA LEU A 254 0.51 5.72 14.41
C LEU A 254 1.42 4.96 15.41
N PRO A 255 2.23 3.99 14.93
CA PRO A 255 3.20 3.30 15.76
C PRO A 255 4.17 4.29 16.40
N SER A 256 4.48 4.15 17.69
CA SER A 256 5.46 5.03 18.34
C SER A 256 6.86 4.89 17.75
N GLN A 257 7.16 3.71 17.19
CA GLN A 257 8.41 3.37 16.54
C GLN A 257 8.46 3.65 15.02
N LEU A 258 7.44 4.28 14.41
CA LEU A 258 7.29 4.37 12.94
C LEU A 258 8.59 4.79 12.21
N ILE A 259 9.31 5.78 12.74
CA ILE A 259 10.56 6.27 12.14
C ILE A 259 11.67 5.22 12.19
N ALA A 260 11.86 4.56 13.33
CA ALA A 260 12.87 3.52 13.51
C ALA A 260 12.54 2.26 12.69
N PHE A 261 11.28 1.83 12.72
CA PHE A 261 10.74 0.74 11.90
C PHE A 261 11.04 0.91 10.40
N VAL A 262 10.68 2.05 9.82
CA VAL A 262 10.95 2.32 8.40
C VAL A 262 12.46 2.48 8.13
N SER A 263 13.21 3.05 9.08
CA SER A 263 14.67 3.14 8.96
C SER A 263 15.35 1.77 8.90
N GLU A 264 14.89 0.77 9.66
CA GLU A 264 15.42 -0.59 9.57
C GLU A 264 15.13 -1.24 8.21
N ILE A 265 13.94 -1.05 7.64
CA ILE A 265 13.62 -1.52 6.28
C ILE A 265 14.51 -0.83 5.25
N ALA A 266 14.69 0.48 5.36
CA ALA A 266 15.50 1.27 4.43
C ALA A 266 16.98 0.86 4.39
N LYS A 267 17.55 0.34 5.49
CA LYS A 267 18.92 -0.24 5.50
C LYS A 267 19.05 -1.50 4.65
N LEU A 268 17.95 -2.17 4.33
CA LEU A 268 17.91 -3.38 3.51
C LEU A 268 17.63 -3.08 2.03
N ALA A 269 17.28 -1.84 1.70
CA ALA A 269 17.18 -1.41 0.31
C ALA A 269 18.58 -1.46 -0.35
N PRO A 270 18.75 -2.15 -1.49
CA PRO A 270 20.00 -2.17 -2.23
C PRO A 270 20.52 -0.75 -2.50
N ASP A 271 21.76 -0.50 -2.10
CA ASP A 271 22.45 0.77 -2.32
C ASP A 271 22.42 1.13 -3.82
N SER A 272 21.65 2.16 -4.19
CA SER A 272 21.63 2.72 -5.55
C SER A 272 22.97 3.38 -5.94
N SER A 273 23.90 3.47 -4.99
CA SER A 273 25.31 3.83 -5.20
C SER A 273 26.20 2.68 -5.68
N SER A 274 25.71 1.42 -5.68
CA SER A 274 26.40 0.25 -6.24
C SER A 274 26.39 0.24 -7.77
N SER A 275 26.96 1.31 -8.34
CA SER A 275 27.26 1.46 -9.75
C SER A 275 27.83 0.16 -10.31
N PHE A 276 27.16 -0.39 -11.34
CA PHE A 276 27.67 -1.52 -12.09
C PHE A 276 29.09 -1.20 -12.51
N GLY A 277 30.05 -1.95 -11.94
CA GLY A 277 31.48 -1.73 -12.19
C GLY A 277 31.75 -1.83 -13.68
N SER A 278 31.87 -0.67 -14.33
CA SER A 278 32.14 -0.59 -15.76
C SER A 278 33.41 -1.40 -16.03
N PRO A 279 33.38 -2.39 -16.94
CA PRO A 279 34.49 -3.31 -17.12
C PRO A 279 35.70 -2.55 -17.63
N SER A 280 36.57 -2.17 -16.69
CA SER A 280 37.77 -1.38 -16.98
C SER A 280 38.73 -2.23 -17.79
N ALA A 281 38.69 -2.05 -19.11
CA ALA A 281 39.53 -2.75 -20.05
C ALA A 281 41.00 -2.48 -19.71
N THR A 282 41.66 -3.48 -19.13
CA THR A 282 43.07 -3.37 -18.75
C THR A 282 43.93 -3.43 -20.01
N VAL A 283 44.14 -2.26 -20.62
CA VAL A 283 45.09 -2.10 -21.73
C VAL A 283 46.51 -2.19 -21.16
N SER A 284 47.11 -3.36 -21.28
CA SER A 284 48.51 -3.58 -20.89
C SER A 284 49.45 -2.99 -21.95
N SER A 285 50.01 -1.81 -21.67
CA SER A 285 51.18 -1.28 -22.39
C SER A 285 52.47 -1.74 -21.70
N PRO A 286 53.46 -2.30 -22.44
CA PRO A 286 54.75 -2.68 -21.87
C PRO A 286 55.69 -1.47 -21.72
N SER A 287 56.27 -1.29 -20.53
CA SER A 287 57.41 -0.37 -20.33
C SER A 287 58.74 -1.09 -20.57
N PRO A 288 59.76 -0.41 -21.14
CA PRO A 288 61.05 -1.01 -21.45
C PRO A 288 61.99 -1.08 -20.24
N THR A 289 62.92 -2.03 -20.32
CA THR A 289 63.99 -2.29 -19.36
C THR A 289 65.06 -1.18 -19.33
N ALA A 290 65.49 -0.76 -18.14
CA ALA A 290 66.82 -0.20 -17.91
C ALA A 290 67.33 -0.57 -16.52
N SER A 291 68.59 -0.97 -16.45
CA SER A 291 69.27 -1.47 -15.24
C SER A 291 70.31 -0.46 -14.76
N LEU A 292 70.47 -0.30 -13.44
CA LEU A 292 71.75 0.08 -12.84
C LEU A 292 71.76 -0.30 -11.35
N ALA A 293 72.83 -0.98 -10.94
CA ALA A 293 73.05 -1.45 -9.58
C ALA A 293 74.18 -0.67 -8.90
N LEU A 294 74.19 -0.64 -7.56
CA LEU A 294 75.38 -0.58 -6.71
C LEU A 294 75.00 -1.05 -5.28
N PRO A 295 75.94 -1.62 -4.49
CA PRO A 295 75.62 -2.37 -3.27
C PRO A 295 75.83 -1.58 -1.97
N GLY A 296 75.19 -2.01 -0.88
CA GLY A 296 75.49 -1.47 0.44
C GLY A 296 74.76 -2.13 1.62
N SER A 297 75.56 -2.66 2.55
CA SER A 297 75.29 -2.84 3.98
C SER A 297 74.22 -3.85 4.45
N SER A 298 74.74 -4.81 5.22
CA SER A 298 74.07 -5.74 6.12
C SER A 298 73.01 -5.15 7.07
N SER A 299 71.96 -5.93 7.33
CA SER A 299 71.74 -6.49 8.68
C SER A 299 71.02 -7.84 8.60
N THR A 300 71.40 -8.77 9.46
CA THR A 300 70.70 -10.04 9.67
C THR A 300 69.52 -9.83 10.61
N ASP A 301 68.32 -10.25 10.22
CA ASP A 301 67.33 -10.63 11.22
C ASP A 301 66.50 -11.86 10.81
N ARG A 302 66.12 -12.65 11.81
CA ARG A 302 65.75 -14.06 11.70
C ARG A 302 64.27 -14.23 11.99
N SER A 303 63.44 -14.28 10.94
CA SER A 303 62.01 -14.58 11.05
C SER A 303 61.65 -15.92 10.40
N THR A 304 60.73 -16.63 11.05
CA THR A 304 60.36 -18.03 10.79
C THR A 304 59.43 -18.19 9.59
N PRO A 305 59.49 -19.33 8.86
CA PRO A 305 58.65 -19.55 7.70
C PRO A 305 57.20 -19.87 8.10
N ARG A 306 56.26 -19.00 7.70
CA ARG A 306 54.82 -19.26 7.81
C ARG A 306 54.27 -19.67 6.43
N THR A 307 53.83 -20.91 6.31
CA THR A 307 53.33 -21.49 5.05
C THR A 307 52.02 -20.83 4.58
N PRO A 308 51.92 -20.32 3.34
CA PRO A 308 50.69 -19.75 2.83
C PRO A 308 49.70 -20.85 2.38
N HIS A 309 48.57 -20.98 3.08
CA HIS A 309 47.45 -21.81 2.62
C HIS A 309 46.76 -21.14 1.41
N LYS A 310 46.80 -21.81 0.26
CA LYS A 310 46.21 -21.33 -1.00
C LYS A 310 44.85 -21.98 -1.25
N THR A 311 43.79 -21.44 -0.63
CA THR A 311 42.40 -21.84 -0.91
C THR A 311 41.96 -21.32 -2.28
N LYS A 312 41.72 -22.23 -3.23
CA LYS A 312 41.15 -21.90 -4.54
C LYS A 312 39.63 -21.78 -4.41
N SER A 313 39.08 -20.58 -4.62
CA SER A 313 37.63 -20.39 -4.77
C SER A 313 37.18 -20.85 -6.16
N HIS A 314 36.21 -21.77 -6.21
CA HIS A 314 35.63 -22.33 -7.44
C HIS A 314 34.19 -21.80 -7.72
N ILE A 315 33.88 -20.58 -7.28
CA ILE A 315 32.50 -20.03 -7.31
C ILE A 315 32.12 -19.44 -8.68
N SER A 316 33.09 -19.04 -9.52
CA SER A 316 32.83 -18.35 -10.80
C SER A 316 32.22 -19.22 -11.92
N ALA A 317 32.20 -20.54 -11.78
CA ALA A 317 31.69 -21.44 -12.82
C ALA A 317 30.15 -21.65 -12.80
N ILE A 318 29.50 -21.46 -11.65
CA ILE A 318 28.08 -21.80 -11.48
C ILE A 318 27.16 -20.69 -12.03
N ILE A 319 27.52 -19.43 -11.83
CA ILE A 319 26.70 -18.26 -12.22
C ILE A 319 26.56 -18.14 -13.74
N GLY A 320 27.60 -18.47 -14.51
CA GLY A 320 27.57 -18.43 -15.98
C GLY A 320 26.59 -19.45 -16.61
N GLY A 321 26.42 -20.62 -15.99
CA GLY A 321 25.52 -21.67 -16.51
C GLY A 321 24.04 -21.29 -16.42
N VAL A 322 23.63 -20.65 -15.32
CA VAL A 322 22.23 -20.26 -15.09
C VAL A 322 21.78 -19.19 -16.10
N ILE A 323 22.61 -18.19 -16.34
CA ILE A 323 22.30 -17.11 -17.31
C ILE A 323 22.17 -17.68 -18.73
N GLY A 324 23.07 -18.59 -19.12
CA GLY A 324 23.00 -19.27 -20.42
C GLY A 324 21.71 -20.08 -20.62
N ALA A 325 21.26 -20.82 -19.59
CA ALA A 325 20.04 -21.60 -19.64
C ALA A 325 18.77 -20.74 -19.79
N VAL A 326 18.69 -19.62 -19.07
CA VAL A 326 17.54 -18.69 -19.16
C VAL A 326 17.46 -18.04 -20.55
N LEU A 327 18.59 -17.57 -21.09
CA LEU A 327 18.62 -16.99 -22.44
C LEU A 327 18.25 -18.00 -23.53
N PHE A 328 18.64 -19.27 -23.37
CA PHE A 328 18.24 -20.35 -24.28
C PHE A 328 16.73 -20.59 -24.26
N LEU A 329 16.11 -20.67 -23.07
CA LEU A 329 14.67 -20.84 -22.92
C LEU A 329 13.85 -19.68 -23.52
N ILE A 330 14.31 -18.44 -23.36
CA ILE A 330 13.70 -17.26 -24.00
C ILE A 330 13.79 -17.38 -25.53
N GLY A 331 14.94 -17.79 -26.07
CA GLY A 331 15.11 -18.03 -27.51
C GLY A 331 14.13 -19.07 -28.06
N VAL A 332 13.97 -20.20 -27.37
CA VAL A 332 13.01 -21.26 -27.73
C VAL A 332 11.56 -20.76 -27.69
N LEU A 333 11.18 -19.99 -26.66
CA LEU A 333 9.84 -19.42 -26.54
C LEU A 333 9.52 -18.44 -27.69
N LEU A 334 10.47 -17.57 -28.05
CA LEU A 334 10.31 -16.63 -29.17
C LEU A 334 10.16 -17.35 -30.52
N ILE A 335 10.91 -18.43 -30.73
CA ILE A 335 10.76 -19.30 -31.91
C ILE A 335 9.38 -19.96 -31.91
N TYR A 336 8.93 -20.52 -30.79
CA TYR A 336 7.62 -21.17 -30.67
C TYR A 336 6.46 -20.21 -30.95
N VAL A 337 6.48 -19.00 -30.38
CA VAL A 337 5.46 -17.96 -30.65
C VAL A 337 5.45 -17.56 -32.14
N ARG A 338 6.63 -17.48 -32.77
CA ARG A 338 6.76 -17.07 -34.19
C ARG A 338 6.39 -18.18 -35.18
N LEU A 339 6.48 -19.45 -34.77
CA LEU A 339 6.07 -20.62 -35.56
C LEU A 339 4.61 -21.06 -35.30
N ARG A 340 3.93 -20.52 -34.29
CA ARG A 340 2.54 -20.90 -33.97
C ARG A 340 1.62 -20.51 -35.13
N PRO A 341 0.98 -21.46 -35.83
CA PRO A 341 0.11 -21.14 -36.96
C PRO A 341 -1.06 -20.28 -36.49
N ARG A 342 -1.34 -19.17 -37.20
CA ARG A 342 -2.60 -18.44 -37.02
C ARG A 342 -3.74 -19.39 -37.38
N LYS A 343 -4.47 -19.89 -36.39
CA LYS A 343 -5.81 -20.44 -36.61
C LYS A 343 -6.68 -19.30 -37.11
N ASN A 344 -7.08 -19.35 -38.37
CA ASN A 344 -8.11 -18.49 -38.89
C ASN A 344 -9.43 -18.93 -38.26
N SER A 345 -9.99 -18.10 -37.38
CA SER A 345 -11.32 -18.34 -36.80
C SER A 345 -12.38 -18.01 -37.85
N SER A 346 -12.98 -19.03 -38.42
CA SER A 346 -14.25 -18.93 -39.16
C SER A 346 -15.43 -19.21 -38.24
N GLU A 347 -16.53 -18.50 -38.49
CA GLU A 347 -17.90 -18.74 -37.99
C GLU A 347 -18.15 -18.64 -36.47
N SER A 348 -18.98 -17.65 -36.15
CA SER A 348 -19.82 -17.60 -34.95
C SER A 348 -21.23 -18.07 -35.34
N PRO A 349 -21.83 -19.07 -34.69
CA PRO A 349 -23.26 -19.33 -34.81
C PRO A 349 -24.04 -18.47 -33.80
N ASP A 350 -25.12 -17.84 -34.27
CA ASP A 350 -26.11 -17.20 -33.41
C ASP A 350 -26.81 -18.25 -32.53
N LEU A 351 -26.97 -17.95 -31.23
CA LEU A 351 -27.85 -18.69 -30.31
C LEU A 351 -28.70 -17.72 -29.50
N ASN A 352 -29.75 -17.20 -30.15
CA ASN A 352 -30.92 -16.66 -29.48
C ASN A 352 -32.00 -17.74 -29.40
N SER A 353 -32.08 -18.45 -28.27
CA SER A 353 -33.28 -19.21 -27.90
C SER A 353 -33.30 -19.57 -26.40
N GLU A 354 -34.25 -18.95 -25.69
CA GLU A 354 -35.23 -19.69 -24.88
C GLU A 354 -34.73 -20.49 -23.66
N LEU A 355 -34.83 -19.86 -22.47
CA LEU A 355 -35.14 -20.57 -21.23
C LEU A 355 -35.75 -19.61 -20.20
N ALA A 356 -37.07 -19.43 -20.27
CA ALA A 356 -37.84 -18.90 -19.16
C ALA A 356 -38.06 -20.04 -18.15
N VAL A 357 -37.55 -19.89 -16.93
CA VAL A 357 -37.81 -20.83 -15.82
C VAL A 357 -38.88 -20.23 -14.92
N ASP A 358 -40.00 -20.93 -14.87
CA ASP A 358 -41.17 -20.66 -14.04
C ASP A 358 -40.82 -20.79 -12.55
N LEU A 359 -41.24 -19.82 -11.71
CA LEU A 359 -40.98 -19.82 -10.26
C LEU A 359 -42.30 -19.93 -9.49
N ASP A 360 -42.54 -21.11 -8.92
CA ASP A 360 -43.75 -21.46 -8.17
C ASP A 360 -43.89 -20.63 -6.87
N PRO A 361 -44.95 -19.80 -6.71
CA PRO A 361 -45.13 -18.92 -5.57
C PRO A 361 -45.89 -19.61 -4.41
N ARG A 362 -45.42 -20.77 -3.93
CA ARG A 362 -46.09 -21.55 -2.87
C ARG A 362 -45.18 -22.20 -1.82
N LEU A 363 -44.56 -21.38 -0.97
CA LEU A 363 -44.16 -21.81 0.38
C LEU A 363 -44.09 -20.62 1.36
N ALA A 364 -45.25 -20.28 1.91
CA ALA A 364 -45.39 -19.33 3.01
C ALA A 364 -45.99 -20.05 4.22
N ILE A 365 -45.19 -20.30 5.26
CA ILE A 365 -45.65 -20.68 6.60
C ILE A 365 -44.85 -19.84 7.62
N ALA A 366 -45.58 -19.15 8.48
CA ALA A 366 -45.08 -18.31 9.58
C ALA A 366 -44.62 -19.21 10.78
N THR A 367 -44.09 -18.76 11.92
CA THR A 367 -44.52 -17.68 12.83
C THR A 367 -43.31 -17.16 13.66
N PRO A 368 -43.43 -16.42 14.79
CA PRO A 368 -42.84 -15.08 14.86
C PRO A 368 -41.74 -14.94 15.92
N PHE A 369 -41.11 -13.76 15.98
CA PHE A 369 -40.43 -13.31 17.21
C PHE A 369 -40.99 -11.96 17.66
N GLU A 370 -41.10 -11.81 18.97
CA GLU A 370 -41.95 -10.83 19.64
C GLU A 370 -41.17 -9.55 19.95
N ALA A 371 -41.55 -8.44 19.31
CA ALA A 371 -40.86 -7.15 19.47
C ALA A 371 -41.57 -6.28 20.53
N HIS A 372 -41.03 -6.26 21.74
CA HIS A 372 -41.44 -5.29 22.76
C HIS A 372 -40.75 -3.94 22.55
N ALA A 373 -41.46 -3.01 21.89
CA ALA A 373 -41.15 -1.59 21.96
C ALA A 373 -41.87 -0.94 23.16
N GLN A 374 -41.14 -0.20 23.99
CA GLN A 374 -41.72 0.74 24.96
C GLN A 374 -41.16 2.14 24.70
N SER A 375 -42.05 3.05 24.29
CA SER A 375 -41.78 4.48 24.18
C SER A 375 -42.18 5.16 25.49
N PRO A 376 -41.35 6.05 26.09
CA PRO A 376 -41.80 6.91 27.17
C PRO A 376 -42.52 8.14 26.63
N THR A 377 -43.65 8.47 27.26
CA THR A 377 -44.57 9.54 26.91
C THR A 377 -43.98 10.94 27.18
N GLU A 378 -44.14 11.85 26.22
CA GLU A 378 -43.91 13.28 26.36
C GLU A 378 -44.95 13.92 27.30
N GLN A 379 -44.49 14.64 28.35
CA GLN A 379 -45.38 15.49 29.17
C GLN A 379 -44.87 16.92 29.25
N HIS A 380 -45.65 17.81 28.62
CA HIS A 380 -45.55 19.26 28.74
C HIS A 380 -45.86 19.72 30.18
N PRO A 381 -45.20 20.78 30.64
CA PRO A 381 -45.88 21.80 31.43
C PRO A 381 -45.96 23.13 30.69
N THR A 382 -46.91 23.95 31.13
CA THR A 382 -47.31 25.22 30.50
C THR A 382 -46.56 26.43 31.06
N GLY A 383 -46.12 27.31 30.16
CA GLY A 383 -46.26 28.77 30.27
C GLY A 383 -45.54 29.53 31.39
N TYR A 384 -44.64 30.44 30.97
CA TYR A 384 -44.76 31.84 31.39
C TYR A 384 -44.09 32.76 30.36
N SER A 385 -44.72 33.89 30.07
CA SER A 385 -44.15 34.99 29.30
C SER A 385 -44.36 36.26 30.10
N PRO A 386 -43.37 37.16 30.16
CA PRO A 386 -43.74 38.53 29.82
C PRO A 386 -42.71 39.25 28.94
N SER A 387 -43.24 39.94 27.94
CA SER A 387 -42.57 40.99 27.18
C SER A 387 -42.33 42.25 28.02
N ILE A 388 -41.12 42.81 27.99
CA ILE A 388 -40.89 44.26 28.19
C ILE A 388 -39.88 44.75 27.15
N SER A 389 -40.28 45.72 26.33
CA SER A 389 -39.37 46.57 25.55
C SER A 389 -39.24 47.94 26.22
N VAL A 390 -38.01 48.43 26.42
CA VAL A 390 -37.74 49.86 26.60
C VAL A 390 -36.46 50.26 25.86
N SER A 391 -36.55 51.37 25.11
CA SER A 391 -35.46 51.97 24.33
C SER A 391 -34.60 52.92 25.20
N GLY A 392 -33.30 53.05 24.92
CA GLY A 392 -32.46 54.08 25.55
C GLY A 392 -31.10 54.31 24.87
N LYS A 393 -30.91 55.48 24.26
CA LYS A 393 -29.63 55.95 23.68
C LYS A 393 -28.70 56.52 24.78
N GLY A 394 -27.38 56.42 24.62
CA GLY A 394 -26.44 57.31 25.34
C GLY A 394 -24.98 56.84 25.46
N ARG A 395 -24.06 57.45 24.69
CA ARG A 395 -22.61 57.56 24.98
C ARG A 395 -22.36 58.87 25.82
N PRO A 396 -21.18 59.17 26.42
CA PRO A 396 -19.84 58.65 26.11
C PRO A 396 -18.84 58.36 27.27
N ALA A 397 -17.75 57.67 26.89
CA ALA A 397 -16.35 57.70 27.36
C ALA A 397 -15.94 58.21 28.77
N VAL A 398 -15.33 57.30 29.55
CA VAL A 398 -14.16 57.55 30.43
C VAL A 398 -13.23 56.32 30.39
N ALA A 399 -11.92 56.52 30.51
CA ALA A 399 -10.86 55.50 30.70
C ALA A 399 -9.75 56.09 31.59
N PRO A 400 -8.70 55.37 32.03
CA PRO A 400 -8.51 53.91 32.16
C PRO A 400 -8.10 53.49 33.61
N SER A 401 -8.13 52.20 33.97
CA SER A 401 -7.32 51.68 35.09
C SER A 401 -7.09 50.16 35.07
N SER A 402 -5.83 49.77 35.31
CA SER A 402 -5.33 48.53 35.97
C SER A 402 -5.91 47.15 35.61
N ASN A 403 -5.11 46.38 34.85
CA ASN A 403 -4.84 44.94 35.12
C ASN A 403 -4.20 44.74 36.52
N PRO A 404 -4.04 43.50 37.07
CA PRO A 404 -4.36 42.18 36.50
C PRO A 404 -5.18 41.24 37.43
N ARG A 405 -5.72 40.14 36.87
CA ARG A 405 -5.82 38.86 37.61
C ARG A 405 -5.96 37.65 36.69
N GLU A 406 -5.26 36.57 37.04
CA GLU A 406 -5.28 35.27 36.38
C GLU A 406 -6.44 34.38 36.88
N ASP A 407 -6.53 33.20 36.24
CA ASP A 407 -7.16 31.95 36.71
C ASP A 407 -8.67 31.74 36.33
N PRO A 408 -9.22 30.49 36.33
CA PRO A 408 -9.09 29.61 35.16
C PRO A 408 -10.39 28.82 34.80
N ARG A 409 -10.24 27.84 33.88
CA ARG A 409 -11.15 26.70 33.59
C ARG A 409 -12.46 27.01 32.84
N VAL A 410 -12.51 26.57 31.59
CA VAL A 410 -13.74 26.13 30.91
C VAL A 410 -13.63 24.61 30.72
N PRO A 411 -14.62 23.79 31.12
CA PRO A 411 -14.57 22.35 30.91
C PRO A 411 -14.90 22.00 29.45
N MET A 412 -14.10 21.15 28.81
CA MET A 412 -14.50 20.48 27.57
C MET A 412 -15.57 19.43 27.88
N ALA A 413 -16.61 19.38 27.05
CA ALA A 413 -17.64 18.35 27.14
C ALA A 413 -17.07 16.96 26.83
N GLN A 414 -17.38 15.98 27.67
CA GLN A 414 -17.15 14.57 27.34
C GLN A 414 -18.14 14.16 26.25
N ARG A 415 -17.65 13.51 25.19
CA ARG A 415 -18.48 12.82 24.21
C ARG A 415 -18.45 11.34 24.55
N GLU A 416 -19.62 10.76 24.80
CA GLU A 416 -19.74 9.37 25.25
C GLU A 416 -19.32 8.41 24.14
N SER A 417 -18.39 7.50 24.46
CA SER A 417 -17.95 6.43 23.57
C SER A 417 -18.87 5.22 23.74
N PHE A 418 -19.61 4.85 22.69
CA PHE A 418 -20.36 3.59 22.69
C PHE A 418 -19.38 2.41 22.61
N ALA A 419 -19.28 1.64 23.69
CA ALA A 419 -18.50 0.41 23.71
C ALA A 419 -19.27 -0.72 23.01
N ILE A 420 -18.67 -1.31 21.98
CA ILE A 420 -19.15 -2.55 21.35
C ILE A 420 -18.76 -3.72 22.27
N PRO A 421 -19.67 -4.69 22.56
CA PRO A 421 -19.35 -5.81 23.44
C PRO A 421 -18.32 -6.75 22.80
N ALA A 422 -17.28 -7.10 23.57
CA ALA A 422 -16.28 -8.07 23.16
C ALA A 422 -16.88 -9.49 23.07
N PHE A 423 -16.57 -10.21 21.99
CA PHE A 423 -16.86 -11.64 21.90
C PHE A 423 -15.92 -12.43 22.83
N PRO A 424 -16.42 -13.45 23.55
CA PRO A 424 -15.56 -14.34 24.32
C PRO A 424 -14.75 -15.26 23.38
N PRO A 425 -13.50 -15.60 23.72
CA PRO A 425 -12.71 -16.56 22.95
C PRO A 425 -13.31 -17.97 23.03
N PRO A 426 -13.11 -18.82 22.01
CA PRO A 426 -13.62 -20.19 22.02
C PRO A 426 -12.98 -21.02 23.14
N SER A 427 -13.82 -21.64 23.96
CA SER A 427 -13.39 -22.57 25.01
C SER A 427 -12.86 -23.86 24.40
N TYR A 428 -11.54 -24.04 24.38
CA TYR A 428 -10.93 -25.33 24.09
C TYR A 428 -11.22 -26.28 25.26
N SER A 429 -11.93 -27.38 24.99
CA SER A 429 -12.14 -28.45 25.96
C SER A 429 -10.99 -29.45 25.90
N ASP A 430 -10.48 -29.84 27.07
CA ASP A 430 -9.33 -30.73 27.19
C ASP A 430 -9.54 -32.08 26.48
N VAL A 431 -8.52 -32.51 25.74
CA VAL A 431 -8.43 -33.89 25.23
C VAL A 431 -7.85 -34.76 26.34
N ASP A 432 -8.70 -35.62 26.91
CA ASP A 432 -8.35 -36.55 27.98
C ASP A 432 -7.26 -37.56 27.55
N THR A 433 -6.06 -37.44 28.13
CA THR A 433 -4.93 -38.35 27.87
C THR A 433 -4.97 -39.56 28.81
N GLY A 434 -5.98 -40.41 28.62
CA GLY A 434 -6.14 -41.68 29.36
C GLY A 434 -5.10 -42.74 28.97
N ALA A 435 -3.99 -42.84 29.71
CA ALA A 435 -2.96 -43.85 29.50
C ALA A 435 -2.48 -44.54 30.80
N THR A 436 -3.17 -45.60 31.23
CA THR A 436 -2.61 -46.70 32.04
C THR A 436 -3.36 -48.00 31.76
N GLY A 437 -2.67 -49.15 31.67
CA GLY A 437 -3.35 -50.43 31.40
C GLY A 437 -2.44 -51.56 30.92
N SER A 438 -1.54 -52.04 31.77
CA SER A 438 -0.70 -53.23 31.47
C SER A 438 -1.56 -54.48 31.27
N GLY A 439 -1.32 -55.22 30.18
CA GLY A 439 -2.01 -56.47 29.85
C GLY A 439 -1.07 -57.46 29.15
N SER A 440 -0.60 -58.46 29.89
CA SER A 440 0.26 -59.53 29.38
C SER A 440 -0.57 -60.65 28.73
N LEU A 441 -0.13 -61.18 27.56
CA LEU A 441 0.22 -62.60 27.37
C LEU A 441 0.37 -63.01 25.88
N ARG A 442 1.43 -63.79 25.63
CA ARG A 442 1.81 -64.55 24.42
C ARG A 442 2.47 -63.79 23.26
#